data_AF-A0A8U0WGA8-F1
#
_entry.id   AF-A0A8U0WGA8-F1
#
_cell.length_a   1.000
_cell.length_b   1.000
_cell.length_c   1.000
_cell.angle_alpha   90.00
_cell.angle_beta   90.00
_cell.angle_gamma   90.00
#
_symmetry.space_group_name_H-M   'P 1'
#
loop_
_entity.id
_entity.type
_entity.pdbx_description
1 polymer ?
#
loop_
_entity_poly.entity_id
_entity_poly.type
_entity_poly.pdbx_seq_one_letter_code
_entity_poly.pdbx_strand_id
1 'polypeptide(L)'
;MSISEDQTGILIERATNTNTDDFTDAFGSLGAAGGGGGGGGGGYYSGNNINSSGSSQGAIAQLATRSYGALPNYSARMPTDRHAIEYNMRHKNRGLALIFNHEHFEVPTLKSRSGTNVDCDNLARVLKQLDFEVLTYKDCRLKDLMRHIEWAANQDHTDDDCILVAILSHGELGYIYAKDTQYKLDNIWTYFTAQNCPSLAGKPKLFFIQACQGDRLDPGITMKRMQTETDGESSMSYKIPVHADFLIAYSTIPGFYSWRNTTRGSWFMQSLCSELAANGKRLDILTLLTFVSQRVAVDYESCTPDTPEMHQQKQIPCITTMLTRILRFSDKNPLSSVVRV
;
A
#
# COMPACT_ATOMS: atom_id res chain seq x y z
N MET A 1 -18.70 23.36 27.58
CA MET A 1 -18.99 24.41 26.59
C MET A 1 -18.09 24.10 25.39
N SER A 2 -18.52 23.34 24.38
CA SER A 2 -19.53 23.58 23.33
C SER A 2 -19.12 24.65 22.30
N ILE A 3 -18.40 24.22 21.26
CA ILE A 3 -18.37 24.77 19.87
C ILE A 3 -17.90 23.57 18.99
N SER A 4 -18.76 22.70 18.46
CA SER A 4 -19.52 22.73 17.19
C SER A 4 -18.80 23.40 16.02
N GLU A 5 -18.47 22.66 14.96
CA GLU A 5 -18.50 23.22 13.61
C GLU A 5 -18.47 22.11 12.56
N ASP A 6 -19.29 22.29 11.53
CA ASP A 6 -19.40 21.42 10.37
C ASP A 6 -18.04 21.30 9.66
N GLN A 7 -17.56 20.06 9.54
CA GLN A 7 -16.25 19.72 9.01
C GLN A 7 -16.28 19.68 7.48
N THR A 8 -16.27 20.85 6.83
CA THR A 8 -16.30 20.96 5.37
C THR A 8 -14.92 21.30 4.82
N GLY A 9 -14.20 20.29 4.35
CA GLY A 9 -13.09 20.52 3.41
C GLY A 9 -13.65 20.86 2.02
N ILE A 10 -13.15 21.92 1.39
CA ILE A 10 -13.62 22.41 0.09
C ILE A 10 -12.57 22.07 -0.98
N LEU A 11 -13.02 21.62 -2.15
CA LEU A 11 -12.17 21.45 -3.33
C LEU A 11 -11.89 22.83 -3.93
N ILE A 12 -10.62 23.20 -4.08
CA ILE A 12 -10.25 24.46 -4.73
C ILE A 12 -10.26 24.23 -6.25
N GLU A 13 -11.34 24.62 -6.94
CA GLU A 13 -11.36 24.62 -8.41
C GLU A 13 -10.48 25.76 -8.95
N ARG A 14 -9.43 25.41 -9.69
CA ARG A 14 -8.70 26.39 -10.51
C ARG A 14 -9.23 26.38 -11.94
N ALA A 15 -9.71 27.54 -12.38
CA ALA A 15 -9.97 27.82 -13.78
C ALA A 15 -8.68 27.59 -14.60
N THR A 16 -8.73 26.65 -15.54
CA THR A 16 -7.63 26.38 -16.48
C THR A 16 -7.60 27.47 -17.54
N ASN A 17 -6.69 28.43 -17.41
CA ASN A 17 -6.25 29.22 -18.56
C ASN A 17 -5.09 28.48 -19.23
N THR A 18 -5.39 27.94 -20.40
CA THR A 18 -4.43 27.47 -21.39
C THR A 18 -3.49 28.61 -21.78
N ASN A 19 -2.18 28.36 -21.73
CA ASN A 19 -1.26 28.99 -22.67
C ASN A 19 -0.17 27.98 -23.03
N THR A 20 -0.09 27.79 -24.34
CA THR A 20 0.87 26.99 -25.09
C THR A 20 2.22 27.72 -25.17
N ASP A 21 3.18 27.00 -25.76
CA ASP A 21 4.47 27.46 -26.32
C ASP A 21 5.65 27.38 -25.34
N ASP A 22 6.85 26.90 -25.66
CA ASP A 22 7.42 26.06 -26.73
C ASP A 22 8.90 25.82 -26.32
N PHE A 23 9.64 25.01 -27.09
CA PHE A 23 11.12 24.89 -27.18
C PHE A 23 11.87 23.68 -26.56
N THR A 24 11.94 22.63 -27.42
CA THR A 24 13.15 22.01 -28.04
C THR A 24 14.28 21.37 -27.22
N ASP A 25 14.42 20.06 -27.44
CA ASP A 25 15.59 19.29 -27.94
C ASP A 25 17.02 19.68 -27.52
N ALA A 26 17.70 18.73 -26.86
CA ALA A 26 19.16 18.61 -26.87
C ALA A 26 19.58 17.14 -26.94
N PHE A 27 19.68 16.62 -28.16
CA PHE A 27 20.50 15.46 -28.51
C PHE A 27 21.99 15.89 -28.50
N GLY A 28 22.84 15.11 -27.84
CA GLY A 28 24.28 15.33 -27.80
C GLY A 28 25.06 14.02 -27.83
N SER A 29 25.23 13.49 -29.04
CA SER A 29 26.15 12.40 -29.39
C SER A 29 27.59 12.92 -29.45
N LEU A 30 28.54 12.21 -28.84
CA LEU A 30 29.95 12.22 -29.22
C LEU A 30 30.51 10.81 -29.05
N GLY A 31 31.04 10.26 -30.15
CA GLY A 31 31.69 8.97 -30.21
C GLY A 31 33.22 9.05 -30.34
N ALA A 32 33.78 7.87 -30.61
CA ALA A 32 35.16 7.52 -30.99
C ALA A 32 36.18 7.41 -29.83
N ALA A 33 37.15 6.47 -29.80
CA ALA A 33 37.45 5.25 -30.56
C ALA A 33 38.69 4.58 -29.93
N GLY A 34 38.88 3.27 -30.20
CA GLY A 34 40.16 2.52 -30.12
C GLY A 34 40.34 1.67 -28.86
N GLY A 35 40.72 0.39 -28.89
CA GLY A 35 41.10 -0.54 -29.95
C GLY A 35 41.96 -1.69 -29.37
N GLY A 36 41.67 -2.94 -29.76
CA GLY A 36 42.54 -4.14 -29.62
C GLY A 36 42.61 -4.79 -28.22
N GLY A 37 42.61 -6.12 -28.02
CA GLY A 37 42.63 -7.28 -28.91
C GLY A 37 43.02 -8.54 -28.11
N GLY A 38 42.50 -9.71 -28.50
CA GLY A 38 42.96 -11.08 -28.13
C GLY A 38 42.54 -11.59 -26.74
N GLY A 39 42.13 -12.85 -26.50
CA GLY A 39 42.06 -14.06 -27.31
C GLY A 39 42.25 -15.30 -26.39
N GLY A 40 41.36 -16.30 -26.50
CA GLY A 40 41.50 -17.69 -26.00
C GLY A 40 41.36 -17.88 -24.47
N GLY A 41 40.77 -18.94 -23.92
CA GLY A 41 40.27 -20.22 -24.45
C GLY A 41 40.50 -21.32 -23.39
N GLY A 42 39.46 -22.16 -23.12
CA GLY A 42 39.53 -23.46 -22.40
C GLY A 42 39.93 -23.41 -20.92
N GLY A 43 39.55 -24.32 -20.02
CA GLY A 43 38.90 -25.62 -20.10
C GLY A 43 39.06 -26.30 -18.73
N TYR A 44 38.02 -27.05 -18.34
CA TYR A 44 37.84 -28.07 -17.29
C TYR A 44 39.03 -28.55 -16.45
N TYR A 45 38.81 -28.73 -15.14
CA TYR A 45 39.19 -29.97 -14.43
C TYR A 45 38.20 -30.33 -13.31
N SER A 46 37.96 -31.64 -13.21
CA SER A 46 37.07 -32.37 -12.32
C SER A 46 37.90 -33.33 -11.46
N GLY A 47 37.37 -33.70 -10.29
CA GLY A 47 37.81 -34.85 -9.48
C GLY A 47 38.44 -34.46 -8.13
N ASN A 48 38.35 -35.24 -7.05
CA ASN A 48 37.67 -36.50 -6.82
C ASN A 48 37.63 -36.76 -5.30
N ASN A 49 36.74 -37.65 -4.88
CA ASN A 49 36.60 -38.23 -3.54
C ASN A 49 37.93 -38.74 -2.92
N ILE A 50 38.11 -38.52 -1.62
CA ILE A 50 38.95 -39.38 -0.75
C ILE A 50 38.16 -39.70 0.52
N ASN A 51 38.00 -41.00 0.75
CA ASN A 51 37.45 -41.62 1.95
C ASN A 51 38.65 -42.01 2.83
N SER A 52 38.74 -41.55 4.09
CA SER A 52 39.66 -42.15 5.07
C SER A 52 39.09 -42.14 6.48
N SER A 53 39.01 -43.34 7.04
CA SER A 53 38.83 -43.68 8.45
C SER A 53 39.88 -43.05 9.36
N GLY A 54 39.47 -42.54 10.54
CA GLY A 54 40.42 -42.15 11.58
C GLY A 54 39.78 -41.36 12.72
N SER A 55 39.64 -42.00 13.87
CA SER A 55 39.15 -41.49 15.15
C SER A 55 39.92 -40.28 15.70
N SER A 56 39.22 -39.16 15.90
CA SER A 56 39.38 -38.25 17.05
C SER A 56 38.26 -37.20 17.01
N GLN A 57 37.19 -37.39 17.78
CA GLN A 57 36.16 -36.37 17.95
C GLN A 57 36.74 -35.20 18.76
N GLY A 58 37.26 -34.19 18.05
CA GLY A 58 37.55 -32.89 18.65
C GLY A 58 36.26 -32.20 19.09
N ALA A 59 36.34 -31.36 20.12
CA ALA A 59 35.20 -30.61 20.69
C ALA A 59 34.43 -29.74 19.66
N ILE A 60 35.01 -29.49 18.48
CA ILE A 60 34.36 -28.80 17.36
C ILE A 60 33.31 -29.68 16.66
N ALA A 61 33.51 -31.00 16.60
CA ALA A 61 32.55 -31.94 15.98
C ALA A 61 31.26 -32.08 16.81
N GLN A 62 31.32 -31.90 18.13
CA GLN A 62 30.13 -31.91 18.99
C GLN A 62 29.29 -30.63 18.89
N LEU A 63 29.85 -29.53 18.38
CA LEU A 63 29.11 -28.30 18.07
C LEU A 63 28.34 -28.40 16.73
N ALA A 64 28.79 -29.26 15.81
CA ALA A 64 28.08 -29.53 14.56
C ALA A 64 26.87 -30.46 14.73
N THR A 65 26.77 -31.20 15.84
CA THR A 65 25.64 -32.09 16.18
C THR A 65 24.57 -31.42 17.04
N ARG A 66 24.61 -30.09 17.21
CA ARG A 66 23.40 -29.39 17.63
C ARG A 66 22.43 -29.46 16.47
N SER A 67 21.50 -30.41 16.57
CA SER A 67 20.25 -30.39 15.82
C SER A 67 19.58 -29.05 16.10
N TYR A 68 19.89 -28.05 15.25
CA TYR A 68 18.97 -26.96 15.01
C TYR A 68 17.72 -27.66 14.52
N GLY A 69 16.70 -27.72 15.37
CA GLY A 69 15.41 -28.29 14.99
C GLY A 69 15.08 -27.78 13.60
N ALA A 70 14.83 -28.70 12.67
CA ALA A 70 14.62 -28.37 11.27
C ALA A 70 13.59 -27.23 11.22
N LEU A 71 14.05 -26.05 10.78
CA LEU A 71 13.14 -24.96 10.47
C LEU A 71 12.11 -25.54 9.50
N PRO A 72 10.80 -25.29 9.68
CA PRO A 72 9.81 -25.86 8.80
C PRO A 72 10.18 -25.51 7.35
N ASN A 73 10.27 -26.51 6.48
CA ASN A 73 10.49 -26.30 5.06
C ASN A 73 9.24 -25.64 4.46
N TYR A 74 9.16 -24.31 4.54
CA TYR A 74 8.11 -23.53 3.90
C TYR A 74 8.43 -23.45 2.40
N SER A 75 7.75 -24.28 1.60
CA SER A 75 7.80 -24.18 0.13
C SER A 75 6.51 -23.57 -0.39
N ALA A 76 6.60 -22.46 -1.12
CA ALA A 76 5.48 -21.84 -1.82
C ALA A 76 5.72 -21.86 -3.34
N ARG A 77 4.64 -21.90 -4.13
CA ARG A 77 4.72 -21.84 -5.59
C ARG A 77 5.16 -20.44 -6.02
N MET A 78 6.18 -20.35 -6.86
CA MET A 78 6.64 -19.08 -7.41
C MET A 78 5.62 -18.54 -8.43
N PRO A 79 4.96 -17.39 -8.20
CA PRO A 79 3.92 -16.86 -9.10
C PRO A 79 4.49 -16.12 -10.31
N THR A 80 5.77 -15.74 -10.26
CA THR A 80 6.45 -14.92 -11.25
C THR A 80 7.94 -15.23 -11.25
N ASP A 81 8.58 -15.30 -12.43
CA ASP A 81 10.01 -15.58 -12.55
C ASP A 81 10.88 -14.71 -11.64
N ARG A 82 11.98 -15.26 -11.12
CA ARG A 82 12.83 -14.61 -10.11
C ARG A 82 13.26 -13.17 -10.44
N HIS A 83 13.51 -12.88 -11.72
CA HIS A 83 14.03 -11.58 -12.18
C HIS A 83 13.05 -10.79 -13.06
N ALA A 84 11.77 -11.18 -13.11
CA ALA A 84 10.77 -10.42 -13.86
C ALA A 84 10.58 -9.01 -13.28
N ILE A 85 10.39 -8.03 -14.16
CA ILE A 85 10.26 -6.61 -13.81
C ILE A 85 8.89 -6.31 -13.19
N GLU A 86 7.84 -6.99 -13.64
CA GLU A 86 6.46 -6.78 -13.21
C GLU A 86 5.93 -7.99 -12.43
N TYR A 87 4.97 -7.76 -11.53
CA TYR A 87 4.18 -8.85 -10.95
C TYR A 87 3.32 -9.54 -12.01
N ASN A 88 3.12 -10.85 -11.88
CA ASN A 88 2.15 -11.57 -12.70
C ASN A 88 0.71 -11.22 -12.26
N MET A 89 0.11 -10.26 -12.97
CA MET A 89 -1.26 -9.78 -12.75
C MET A 89 -2.28 -10.39 -13.74
N ARG A 90 -2.00 -11.60 -14.22
CA ARG A 90 -2.76 -12.32 -15.26
C ARG A 90 -3.28 -13.70 -14.81
N HIS A 91 -3.37 -13.95 -13.51
CA HIS A 91 -4.04 -15.16 -12.99
C HIS A 91 -5.54 -15.12 -13.33
N LYS A 92 -6.27 -16.17 -12.96
CA LYS A 92 -7.71 -16.28 -13.28
C LYS A 92 -8.51 -15.13 -12.66
N ASN A 93 -8.23 -14.79 -11.40
CA ASN A 93 -8.92 -13.75 -10.66
C ASN A 93 -7.96 -12.60 -10.34
N ARG A 94 -8.48 -11.40 -10.08
CA ARG A 94 -7.66 -10.33 -9.49
C ARG A 94 -7.36 -10.62 -8.01
N GLY A 95 -8.37 -11.12 -7.31
CA GLY A 95 -8.34 -11.47 -5.89
C GLY A 95 -9.35 -10.68 -5.06
N LEU A 96 -9.33 -10.92 -3.75
CA LEU A 96 -10.26 -10.32 -2.80
C LEU A 96 -9.90 -8.87 -2.47
N ALA A 97 -10.92 -8.03 -2.36
CA ALA A 97 -10.84 -6.68 -1.80
C ALA A 97 -11.78 -6.57 -0.59
N LEU A 98 -11.20 -6.51 0.62
CA LEU A 98 -11.94 -6.41 1.87
C LEU A 98 -12.00 -4.95 2.30
N ILE A 99 -13.19 -4.38 2.45
CA ILE A 99 -13.39 -2.99 2.90
C ILE A 99 -14.07 -3.00 4.26
N PHE A 100 -13.36 -2.58 5.30
CA PHE A 100 -13.90 -2.39 6.64
C PHE A 100 -14.25 -0.92 6.84
N ASN A 101 -15.54 -0.63 6.88
CA ASN A 101 -16.07 0.72 6.98
C ASN A 101 -16.72 0.94 8.35
N HIS A 102 -16.14 1.84 9.16
CA HIS A 102 -16.63 2.18 10.49
C HIS A 102 -17.21 3.60 10.50
N GLU A 103 -18.53 3.68 10.64
CA GLU A 103 -19.30 4.91 10.78
C GLU A 103 -19.66 5.18 12.24
N HIS A 104 -20.09 4.16 12.97
CA HIS A 104 -20.57 4.26 14.35
C HIS A 104 -19.72 3.44 15.31
N PHE A 105 -19.47 4.02 16.50
CA PHE A 105 -18.60 3.45 17.52
C PHE A 105 -19.35 3.33 18.86
N GLU A 106 -19.05 2.28 19.61
CA GLU A 106 -19.52 2.07 20.99
C GLU A 106 -18.62 2.80 22.01
N VAL A 107 -17.46 3.30 21.56
CA VAL A 107 -16.52 4.07 22.36
C VAL A 107 -17.05 5.50 22.58
N PRO A 108 -17.35 5.93 23.83
CA PRO A 108 -18.04 7.19 24.09
C PRO A 108 -17.28 8.46 23.64
N THR A 109 -15.95 8.40 23.54
CA THR A 109 -15.12 9.52 23.12
C THR A 109 -15.11 9.75 21.61
N LEU A 110 -15.57 8.77 20.82
CA LEU A 110 -15.55 8.82 19.37
C LEU A 110 -16.90 9.27 18.79
N LYS A 111 -16.84 10.28 17.94
CA LYS A 111 -18.01 10.75 17.17
C LYS A 111 -18.26 9.86 15.95
N SER A 112 -19.49 9.88 15.44
CA SER A 112 -19.82 9.18 14.19
C SER A 112 -19.10 9.79 12.98
N ARG A 113 -18.74 8.96 12.00
CA ARG A 113 -17.95 9.33 10.81
C ARG A 113 -18.84 9.54 9.56
N SER A 114 -19.76 10.49 9.61
CA SER A 114 -20.67 10.80 8.49
C SER A 114 -19.93 11.00 7.17
N GLY A 115 -20.38 10.38 6.09
CA GLY A 115 -19.72 10.45 4.77
C GLY A 115 -18.70 9.34 4.51
N THR A 116 -18.32 8.52 5.51
CA THR A 116 -17.47 7.34 5.28
C THR A 116 -18.11 6.31 4.35
N ASN A 117 -19.44 6.25 4.30
CA ASN A 117 -20.16 5.38 3.36
C ASN A 117 -19.92 5.80 1.91
N VAL A 118 -19.78 7.11 1.64
CA VAL A 118 -19.46 7.62 0.30
C VAL A 118 -18.07 7.15 -0.14
N ASP A 119 -17.10 7.17 0.77
CA ASP A 119 -15.76 6.63 0.52
C ASP A 119 -15.82 5.11 0.25
N CYS A 120 -16.57 4.37 1.07
CA CYS A 120 -16.74 2.92 0.93
C CYS A 120 -17.36 2.55 -0.43
N ASP A 121 -18.45 3.21 -0.81
CA ASP A 121 -19.18 2.91 -2.05
C ASP A 121 -18.36 3.28 -3.29
N ASN A 122 -17.66 4.41 -3.25
CA ASN A 122 -16.77 4.82 -4.34
C ASN A 122 -15.59 3.86 -4.51
N LEU A 123 -14.94 3.47 -3.40
CA LEU A 123 -13.84 2.52 -3.44
C LEU A 123 -14.32 1.16 -3.94
N ALA A 124 -15.44 0.66 -3.42
CA ALA A 124 -16.02 -0.60 -3.85
C ALA A 124 -16.34 -0.60 -5.36
N ARG A 125 -16.89 0.49 -5.88
CA ARG A 125 -17.19 0.65 -7.31
C ARG A 125 -15.93 0.58 -8.15
N VAL A 126 -14.88 1.32 -7.79
CA VAL A 126 -13.64 1.38 -8.58
C VAL A 126 -12.85 0.06 -8.49
N LEU A 127 -12.82 -0.59 -7.34
CA LEU A 127 -12.17 -1.90 -7.20
C LEU A 127 -12.87 -2.98 -8.03
N LYS A 128 -14.20 -2.96 -8.13
CA LYS A 128 -14.94 -3.82 -9.07
C LYS A 128 -14.56 -3.56 -10.53
N GLN A 129 -14.31 -2.30 -10.92
CA GLN A 129 -13.83 -1.95 -12.27
C GLN A 129 -12.40 -2.45 -12.55
N LEU A 130 -11.63 -2.73 -11.50
CA LEU A 130 -10.29 -3.32 -11.56
C LEU A 130 -10.31 -4.86 -11.37
N ASP A 131 -11.50 -5.46 -11.49
CA ASP A 131 -11.76 -6.91 -11.48
C ASP A 131 -11.60 -7.59 -10.10
N PHE A 132 -11.59 -6.83 -9.00
CA PHE A 132 -11.59 -7.38 -7.65
C PHE A 132 -12.95 -7.94 -7.25
N GLU A 133 -12.93 -9.02 -6.46
CA GLU A 133 -14.10 -9.46 -5.71
C GLU A 133 -14.19 -8.64 -4.41
N VAL A 134 -15.13 -7.70 -4.37
CA VAL A 134 -15.22 -6.73 -3.27
C VAL A 134 -16.21 -7.19 -2.19
N LEU A 135 -15.73 -7.29 -0.96
CA LEU A 135 -16.49 -7.60 0.25
C LEU A 135 -16.46 -6.39 1.20
N THR A 136 -17.62 -5.83 1.50
CA THR A 136 -17.76 -4.65 2.38
C THR A 136 -18.35 -5.05 3.73
N TYR A 137 -17.70 -4.65 4.81
CA TYR A 137 -18.16 -4.88 6.18
C TYR A 137 -18.36 -3.56 6.90
N LYS A 138 -19.55 -3.38 7.49
CA LYS A 138 -19.95 -2.15 8.17
C LYS A 138 -19.93 -2.33 9.69
N ASP A 139 -19.31 -1.39 10.38
CA ASP A 139 -19.30 -1.28 11.85
C ASP A 139 -18.97 -2.61 12.56
N CYS A 140 -17.91 -3.29 12.10
CA CYS A 140 -17.49 -4.54 12.73
C CYS A 140 -16.91 -4.30 14.13
N ARG A 141 -17.25 -5.20 15.05
CA ARG A 141 -16.47 -5.37 16.29
C ARG A 141 -15.13 -6.00 15.96
N LEU A 142 -14.11 -5.80 16.81
CA LEU A 142 -12.77 -6.32 16.58
C LEU A 142 -12.79 -7.84 16.36
N LYS A 143 -13.58 -8.58 17.13
CA LYS A 143 -13.70 -10.03 16.99
C LYS A 143 -14.20 -10.45 15.59
N ASP A 144 -15.19 -9.74 15.06
CA ASP A 144 -15.75 -10.04 13.74
C ASP A 144 -14.79 -9.61 12.63
N LEU A 145 -14.14 -8.46 12.79
CA LEU A 145 -13.09 -7.99 11.89
C LEU A 145 -11.97 -9.03 11.78
N MET A 146 -11.43 -9.50 12.91
CA MET A 146 -10.37 -10.51 12.94
C MET A 146 -10.84 -11.82 12.31
N ARG A 147 -12.09 -12.23 12.52
CA ARG A 147 -12.67 -13.42 11.89
C ARG A 147 -12.74 -13.29 10.37
N HIS A 148 -13.09 -12.13 9.84
CA HIS A 148 -13.10 -11.88 8.39
C HIS A 148 -11.69 -11.87 7.80
N ILE A 149 -10.71 -11.28 8.50
CA ILE A 149 -9.30 -11.30 8.10
C ILE A 149 -8.75 -12.72 8.09
N GLU A 150 -9.00 -13.49 9.15
CA GLU A 150 -8.56 -14.89 9.25
C GLU A 150 -9.23 -15.75 8.18
N TRP A 151 -10.54 -15.58 7.96
CA TRP A 151 -11.24 -16.28 6.88
C TRP A 151 -10.62 -15.98 5.52
N ALA A 152 -10.32 -14.71 5.24
CA ALA A 152 -9.72 -14.31 3.98
C ALA A 152 -8.31 -14.90 3.82
N ALA A 153 -7.46 -14.81 4.84
CA ALA A 153 -6.11 -15.38 4.79
C ALA A 153 -6.08 -16.91 4.60
N ASN A 154 -7.13 -17.59 5.06
CA ASN A 154 -7.30 -19.03 4.90
C ASN A 154 -7.92 -19.44 3.55
N GLN A 155 -8.26 -18.49 2.66
CA GLN A 155 -8.71 -18.83 1.30
C GLN A 155 -7.54 -19.29 0.42
N ASP A 156 -7.85 -20.06 -0.62
CA ASP A 156 -6.86 -20.43 -1.63
C ASP A 156 -6.69 -19.31 -2.66
N HIS A 157 -5.63 -18.53 -2.49
CA HIS A 157 -5.25 -17.45 -3.39
C HIS A 157 -4.35 -17.89 -4.55
N THR A 158 -4.21 -19.18 -4.82
CA THR A 158 -3.30 -19.67 -5.89
C THR A 158 -3.64 -19.05 -7.26
N ASP A 159 -4.93 -18.87 -7.54
CA ASP A 159 -5.47 -18.31 -8.79
C ASP A 159 -5.76 -16.80 -8.75
N ASP A 160 -5.43 -16.14 -7.63
CA ASP A 160 -5.58 -14.69 -7.46
C ASP A 160 -4.28 -13.97 -7.81
N ASP A 161 -4.36 -12.74 -8.32
CA ASP A 161 -3.15 -11.93 -8.53
C ASP A 161 -2.61 -11.34 -7.23
N CYS A 162 -3.51 -10.87 -6.37
CA CYS A 162 -3.19 -10.03 -5.22
C CYS A 162 -4.32 -10.05 -4.19
N ILE A 163 -4.10 -9.39 -3.05
CA ILE A 163 -5.16 -9.09 -2.08
C ILE A 163 -5.13 -7.62 -1.71
N LEU A 164 -6.30 -7.05 -1.45
CA LEU A 164 -6.47 -5.68 -1.00
C LEU A 164 -7.31 -5.62 0.27
N VAL A 165 -6.83 -4.88 1.26
CA VAL A 165 -7.55 -4.58 2.50
C VAL A 165 -7.65 -3.07 2.66
N ALA A 166 -8.86 -2.54 2.72
CA ALA A 166 -9.13 -1.14 3.00
C ALA A 166 -9.80 -0.98 4.36
N ILE A 167 -9.32 -0.03 5.17
CA ILE A 167 -9.88 0.25 6.50
C ILE A 167 -10.20 1.73 6.59
N LEU A 168 -11.49 2.04 6.77
CA LEU A 168 -12.02 3.39 6.93
C LEU A 168 -12.50 3.53 8.38
N SER A 169 -11.70 4.15 9.24
CA SER A 169 -12.05 4.28 10.66
C SER A 169 -11.47 5.55 11.31
N HIS A 170 -11.71 5.69 12.61
CA HIS A 170 -10.89 6.54 13.47
C HIS A 170 -9.56 5.85 13.75
N GLY A 171 -8.55 6.63 14.08
CA GLY A 171 -7.26 6.13 14.51
C GLY A 171 -6.52 7.17 15.32
N GLU A 172 -5.48 6.68 15.98
CA GLU A 172 -4.47 7.46 16.68
C GLU A 172 -3.10 6.87 16.31
N LEU A 173 -2.01 7.46 16.80
CA LEU A 173 -0.66 7.03 16.41
C LEU A 173 -0.43 5.53 16.68
N GLY A 174 -0.40 4.72 15.62
CA GLY A 174 -0.17 3.27 15.69
C GLY A 174 -1.39 2.42 16.06
N TYR A 175 -2.58 3.01 16.24
CA TYR A 175 -3.82 2.28 16.54
C TYR A 175 -4.97 2.68 15.63
N ILE A 176 -5.85 1.73 15.36
CA ILE A 176 -7.08 1.91 14.60
C ILE A 176 -8.24 1.42 15.46
N TYR A 177 -9.38 2.07 15.35
CA TYR A 177 -10.57 1.69 16.09
C TYR A 177 -11.43 0.71 15.29
N ALA A 178 -11.81 -0.40 15.91
CA ALA A 178 -13.01 -1.14 15.53
C ALA A 178 -14.23 -0.49 16.20
N LYS A 179 -15.44 -1.05 16.01
CA LYS A 179 -16.65 -0.52 16.65
C LYS A 179 -16.55 -0.43 18.17
N ASP A 180 -15.94 -1.44 18.79
CA ASP A 180 -15.93 -1.67 20.24
C ASP A 180 -14.60 -1.29 20.91
N THR A 181 -13.46 -1.47 20.24
CA THR A 181 -12.14 -1.24 20.83
C THR A 181 -11.08 -0.88 19.78
N GLN A 182 -9.94 -0.38 20.23
CA GLN A 182 -8.78 -0.15 19.37
C GLN A 182 -7.88 -1.37 19.23
N TYR A 183 -7.16 -1.43 18.11
CA TYR A 183 -6.23 -2.49 17.78
C TYR A 183 -5.05 -1.96 16.95
N LYS A 184 -3.96 -2.73 16.93
CA LYS A 184 -2.79 -2.43 16.10
C LYS A 184 -2.97 -3.02 14.71
N LEU A 185 -2.58 -2.28 13.68
CA LEU A 185 -2.67 -2.75 12.30
C LEU A 185 -1.78 -4.00 12.04
N ASP A 186 -0.72 -4.17 12.85
CA ASP A 186 0.10 -5.38 12.94
C ASP A 186 -0.72 -6.67 13.07
N ASN A 187 -1.83 -6.61 13.80
CA ASN A 187 -2.70 -7.76 14.01
C ASN A 187 -3.39 -8.20 12.72
N ILE A 188 -3.49 -7.35 11.71
CA ILE A 188 -4.16 -7.67 10.44
C ILE A 188 -3.16 -8.22 9.43
N TRP A 189 -2.09 -7.50 9.12
CA TRP A 189 -1.20 -7.92 8.02
C TRP A 189 -0.41 -9.19 8.33
N THR A 190 -0.23 -9.54 9.62
CA THR A 190 0.50 -10.75 10.03
C THR A 190 -0.13 -12.02 9.47
N TYR A 191 -1.46 -12.05 9.30
CA TYR A 191 -2.18 -13.16 8.69
C TYR A 191 -1.83 -13.38 7.21
N PHE A 192 -1.42 -12.32 6.51
CA PHE A 192 -1.09 -12.38 5.08
C PHE A 192 0.41 -12.53 4.80
N THR A 193 1.23 -12.78 5.82
CA THR A 193 2.65 -13.08 5.63
C THR A 193 2.82 -14.39 4.86
N ALA A 194 3.93 -14.56 4.15
CA ALA A 194 4.18 -15.79 3.36
C ALA A 194 4.19 -17.08 4.22
N GLN A 195 4.42 -16.96 5.54
CA GLN A 195 4.36 -18.09 6.47
C GLN A 195 2.90 -18.49 6.77
N ASN A 196 2.03 -17.50 6.98
CA ASN A 196 0.64 -17.72 7.37
C ASN A 196 -0.29 -17.89 6.17
N CYS A 197 0.05 -17.29 5.02
CA CYS A 197 -0.69 -17.40 3.77
C CYS A 197 0.27 -17.70 2.60
N PRO A 198 0.70 -18.97 2.44
CA PRO A 198 1.66 -19.34 1.39
C PRO A 198 1.15 -19.13 -0.05
N SER A 199 -0.17 -19.18 -0.26
CA SER A 199 -0.82 -18.94 -1.57
C SER A 199 -0.67 -17.49 -2.06
N LEU A 200 -0.38 -16.54 -1.16
CA LEU A 200 -0.06 -15.13 -1.45
C LEU A 200 1.45 -14.81 -1.42
N ALA A 201 2.32 -15.81 -1.26
CA ALA A 201 3.77 -15.59 -1.30
C ALA A 201 4.21 -15.12 -2.69
N GLY A 202 5.00 -14.04 -2.77
CA GLY A 202 5.44 -13.46 -4.05
C GLY A 202 4.39 -12.61 -4.77
N LYS A 203 3.19 -12.46 -4.20
CA LYS A 203 2.07 -11.69 -4.76
C LYS A 203 1.85 -10.38 -3.96
N PRO A 204 1.43 -9.27 -4.58
CA PRO A 204 1.28 -8.01 -3.87
C PRO A 204 0.11 -8.04 -2.87
N LYS A 205 0.34 -7.46 -1.69
CA LYS A 205 -0.60 -7.35 -0.56
C LYS A 205 -0.80 -5.88 -0.23
N LEU A 206 -1.95 -5.34 -0.60
CA LEU A 206 -2.23 -3.90 -0.60
C LEU A 206 -3.10 -3.53 0.60
N PHE A 207 -2.69 -2.50 1.34
CA PHE A 207 -3.42 -1.98 2.49
C PHE A 207 -3.68 -0.49 2.31
N PHE A 208 -4.95 -0.07 2.29
CA PHE A 208 -5.36 1.33 2.19
C PHE A 208 -6.05 1.76 3.48
N ILE A 209 -5.40 2.66 4.22
CA ILE A 209 -5.80 2.98 5.59
C ILE A 209 -6.20 4.45 5.69
N GLN A 210 -7.50 4.68 5.79
CA GLN A 210 -8.09 5.98 6.10
C GLN A 210 -8.40 6.03 7.60
N ALA A 211 -7.42 6.51 8.36
CA ALA A 211 -7.53 6.79 9.79
C ALA A 211 -6.60 7.95 10.14
N CYS A 212 -6.95 8.73 11.16
CA CYS A 212 -6.02 9.69 11.74
C CYS A 212 -4.84 8.94 12.36
N GLN A 213 -3.65 9.54 12.32
CA GLN A 213 -2.45 8.96 12.95
C GLN A 213 -1.94 9.84 14.10
N GLY A 214 -2.73 10.83 14.52
CA GLY A 214 -2.45 11.76 15.62
C GLY A 214 -3.23 13.07 15.46
N ASP A 215 -2.96 14.01 16.35
CA ASP A 215 -3.73 15.25 16.47
C ASP A 215 -2.99 16.50 15.95
N ARG A 216 -1.79 16.35 15.37
CA ARG A 216 -1.05 17.50 14.81
C ARG A 216 -1.73 17.99 13.53
N LEU A 217 -1.80 19.30 13.39
CA LEU A 217 -2.31 19.97 12.21
C LEU A 217 -1.14 20.42 11.32
N ASP A 218 -1.31 20.34 10.01
CA ASP A 218 -0.33 20.80 9.04
C ASP A 218 -0.81 22.15 8.47
N PRO A 219 -0.22 23.28 8.90
CA PRO A 219 -0.64 24.60 8.44
C PRO A 219 -0.30 24.85 6.96
N GLY A 220 0.46 23.96 6.32
CA GLY A 220 0.98 24.17 4.98
C GLY A 220 1.99 25.31 4.90
N ILE A 221 2.64 25.44 3.74
CA ILE A 221 3.49 26.58 3.41
C ILE A 221 3.13 27.11 2.02
N THR A 222 2.99 28.44 1.90
CA THR A 222 2.75 29.08 0.61
C THR A 222 4.06 29.14 -0.18
N MET A 223 4.14 28.41 -1.29
CA MET A 223 5.33 28.33 -2.13
C MET A 223 5.65 29.67 -2.83
N LYS A 224 6.73 30.34 -2.43
CA LYS A 224 7.44 31.38 -3.22
C LYS A 224 8.82 30.84 -3.62
N ARG A 225 9.29 31.15 -4.84
CA ARG A 225 10.56 30.61 -5.39
C ARG A 225 11.80 31.10 -4.60
N MET A 226 12.45 30.17 -3.88
CA MET A 226 13.92 29.98 -3.64
C MET A 226 14.26 29.52 -2.19
N GLN A 227 15.20 28.55 -2.11
CA GLN A 227 16.08 28.01 -1.02
C GLN A 227 15.94 28.57 0.42
N THR A 228 16.00 27.84 1.54
CA THR A 228 16.73 26.62 1.98
C THR A 228 16.12 26.06 3.30
N GLU A 229 16.41 24.78 3.58
CA GLU A 229 16.58 24.03 4.87
C GLU A 229 15.83 24.39 6.16
N THR A 230 15.23 23.37 6.81
CA THR A 230 15.33 23.16 8.28
C THR A 230 15.02 21.71 8.67
N ASP A 231 15.79 21.19 9.62
CA ASP A 231 15.66 19.88 10.27
C ASP A 231 14.45 19.79 11.21
N GLY A 232 13.83 18.61 11.24
CA GLY A 232 12.78 18.25 12.20
C GLY A 232 12.92 16.80 12.61
N GLU A 233 13.73 16.53 13.62
CA GLU A 233 13.85 15.22 14.25
C GLU A 233 12.59 14.93 15.09
N SER A 234 11.89 13.85 14.75
CA SER A 234 10.90 13.23 15.62
C SER A 234 11.07 11.72 15.48
N SER A 235 11.96 11.15 16.31
CA SER A 235 12.14 9.71 16.41
C SER A 235 10.88 9.09 17.02
N MET A 236 9.99 8.58 16.18
CA MET A 236 8.78 7.86 16.60
C MET A 236 8.73 6.53 15.87
N SER A 237 9.16 5.48 16.56
CA SER A 237 9.37 4.15 16.00
C SER A 237 8.03 3.45 15.73
N TYR A 238 7.75 3.16 14.47
CA TYR A 238 6.79 2.13 14.09
C TYR A 238 7.53 1.01 13.34
N LYS A 239 7.10 -0.24 13.53
CA LYS A 239 7.75 -1.40 12.94
C LYS A 239 7.16 -1.67 11.57
N ILE A 240 7.93 -1.37 10.54
CA ILE A 240 7.61 -1.76 9.16
C ILE A 240 7.85 -3.28 9.05
N PRO A 241 6.96 -4.04 8.39
CA PRO A 241 7.16 -5.46 8.18
C PRO A 241 8.49 -5.76 7.47
N VAL A 242 9.22 -6.78 7.94
CA VAL A 242 10.41 -7.33 7.23
C VAL A 242 9.97 -8.21 6.04
N HIS A 243 8.71 -8.12 5.63
CA HIS A 243 8.09 -9.03 4.67
C HIS A 243 7.96 -8.35 3.30
N ALA A 244 8.36 -9.08 2.25
CA ALA A 244 8.28 -8.64 0.87
C ALA A 244 6.83 -8.57 0.37
N ASP A 245 6.63 -7.75 -0.66
CA ASP A 245 5.39 -7.63 -1.44
C ASP A 245 4.21 -7.00 -0.70
N PHE A 246 4.46 -6.22 0.35
CA PHE A 246 3.45 -5.40 1.01
C PHE A 246 3.51 -3.95 0.51
N LEU A 247 2.34 -3.34 0.35
CA LEU A 247 2.18 -1.90 0.15
C LEU A 247 1.13 -1.40 1.13
N ILE A 248 1.46 -0.36 1.88
CA ILE A 248 0.57 0.26 2.85
C ILE A 248 0.49 1.75 2.54
N ALA A 249 -0.69 2.23 2.17
CA ALA A 249 -0.95 3.67 1.96
C ALA A 249 -1.86 4.19 3.08
N TYR A 250 -1.31 5.07 3.90
CA TYR A 250 -2.04 5.81 4.91
C TYR A 250 -2.51 7.15 4.36
N SER A 251 -3.71 7.56 4.76
CA SER A 251 -4.28 8.84 4.32
C SER A 251 -3.51 10.08 4.79
N THR A 252 -2.72 9.97 5.85
CA THR A 252 -1.94 11.06 6.44
C THR A 252 -0.63 10.53 7.01
N ILE A 253 0.36 11.42 7.19
CA ILE A 253 1.63 11.10 7.82
C ILE A 253 1.47 10.83 9.33
N PRO A 254 2.33 9.98 9.94
CA PRO A 254 2.25 9.68 11.36
C PRO A 254 2.25 10.92 12.27
N GLY A 255 1.28 10.97 13.17
CA GLY A 255 1.09 12.07 14.11
C GLY A 255 0.23 13.22 13.58
N PHE A 256 -0.26 13.18 12.34
CA PHE A 256 -1.07 14.24 11.74
C PHE A 256 -2.53 13.84 11.55
N TYR A 257 -3.38 14.86 11.43
CA TYR A 257 -4.82 14.72 11.22
C TYR A 257 -5.16 14.25 9.80
N SER A 258 -6.31 13.61 9.63
CA SER A 258 -6.84 13.19 8.32
C SER A 258 -8.24 13.75 8.10
N TRP A 259 -8.39 14.61 7.11
CA TRP A 259 -9.60 15.38 6.84
C TRP A 259 -10.64 14.57 6.08
N ARG A 260 -11.91 14.80 6.45
CA ARG A 260 -13.07 14.21 5.81
C ARG A 260 -14.17 15.24 5.67
N ASN A 261 -14.75 15.31 4.48
CA ASN A 261 -15.99 16.05 4.25
C ASN A 261 -17.18 15.15 4.59
N THR A 262 -18.12 15.67 5.37
CA THR A 262 -19.30 14.93 5.86
C THR A 262 -20.26 14.48 4.75
N THR A 263 -20.21 15.11 3.58
CA THR A 263 -21.10 14.83 2.43
C THR A 263 -20.37 14.17 1.27
N ARG A 264 -19.10 14.54 1.01
CA ARG A 264 -18.34 14.09 -0.16
C ARG A 264 -17.33 12.96 0.12
N GLY A 265 -17.07 12.64 1.39
CA GLY A 265 -16.06 11.67 1.78
C GLY A 265 -14.69 12.30 2.07
N SER A 266 -13.65 11.48 2.26
CA SER A 266 -12.29 11.94 2.60
C SER A 266 -11.51 12.40 1.37
N TRP A 267 -10.59 13.35 1.55
CA TRP A 267 -9.76 13.87 0.45
C TRP A 267 -8.88 12.77 -0.16
N PHE A 268 -8.32 11.92 0.70
CA PHE A 268 -7.53 10.77 0.29
C PHE A 268 -8.34 9.78 -0.52
N MET A 269 -9.52 9.36 -0.03
CA MET A 269 -10.34 8.35 -0.72
C MET A 269 -10.94 8.88 -2.02
N GLN A 270 -11.37 10.14 -2.06
CA GLN A 270 -11.81 10.79 -3.31
C GLN A 270 -10.69 10.81 -4.35
N SER A 271 -9.47 11.21 -3.95
CA SER A 271 -8.31 11.26 -4.85
C SER A 271 -7.88 9.88 -5.30
N LEU A 272 -7.83 8.91 -4.38
CA LEU A 272 -7.50 7.51 -4.66
C LEU A 272 -8.48 6.88 -5.64
N CYS A 273 -9.79 7.02 -5.40
CA CYS A 273 -10.81 6.48 -6.29
C CYS A 273 -10.76 7.13 -7.67
N SER A 274 -10.51 8.44 -7.74
CA SER A 274 -10.41 9.17 -9.01
C SER A 274 -9.21 8.69 -9.84
N GLU A 275 -8.05 8.56 -9.22
CA GLU A 275 -6.83 8.08 -9.88
C GLU A 275 -6.92 6.60 -10.27
N LEU A 276 -7.46 5.74 -9.40
CA LEU A 276 -7.71 4.33 -9.73
C LEU A 276 -8.70 4.18 -10.90
N ALA A 277 -9.76 5.00 -10.96
CA ALA A 277 -10.72 4.95 -12.04
C ALA A 277 -10.15 5.44 -13.37
N ALA A 278 -9.36 6.51 -13.36
CA ALA A 278 -8.81 7.11 -14.58
C ALA A 278 -7.58 6.37 -15.09
N ASN A 279 -6.69 5.98 -14.18
CA ASN A 279 -5.33 5.55 -14.49
C ASN A 279 -4.98 4.16 -13.94
N GLY A 280 -5.87 3.49 -13.19
CA GLY A 280 -5.57 2.22 -12.52
C GLY A 280 -5.10 1.10 -13.44
N LYS A 281 -5.55 1.09 -14.70
CA LYS A 281 -5.12 0.12 -15.73
C LYS A 281 -3.94 0.57 -16.59
N ARG A 282 -3.55 1.85 -16.49
CA ARG A 282 -2.52 2.48 -17.33
C ARG A 282 -1.18 2.61 -16.60
N LEU A 283 -1.22 3.09 -15.37
CA LEU A 283 -0.03 3.40 -14.58
C LEU A 283 0.28 2.27 -13.60
N ASP A 284 1.54 2.22 -13.16
CA ASP A 284 1.89 1.40 -12.00
C ASP A 284 1.37 2.04 -10.71
N ILE A 285 1.21 1.21 -9.67
CA ILE A 285 0.59 1.62 -8.41
C ILE A 285 1.34 2.76 -7.70
N LEU A 286 2.67 2.82 -7.80
CA LEU A 286 3.47 3.82 -7.08
C LEU A 286 3.37 5.17 -7.77
N THR A 287 3.43 5.19 -9.11
CA THR A 287 3.15 6.41 -9.88
C THR A 287 1.73 6.90 -9.64
N LEU A 288 0.75 5.99 -9.60
CA LEU A 288 -0.64 6.33 -9.31
C LEU A 288 -0.79 6.95 -7.92
N LEU A 289 -0.23 6.33 -6.88
CA LEU A 289 -0.26 6.87 -5.52
C LEU A 289 0.50 8.19 -5.38
N THR A 290 1.51 8.43 -6.22
CA THR A 290 2.18 9.74 -6.30
C THR A 290 1.21 10.82 -6.77
N PHE A 291 0.39 10.56 -7.79
CA PHE A 291 -0.65 11.49 -8.25
C PHE A 291 -1.78 11.66 -7.24
N VAL A 292 -2.11 10.61 -6.48
CA VAL A 292 -3.02 10.73 -5.33
C VAL A 292 -2.46 11.73 -4.31
N SER A 293 -1.18 11.60 -3.94
CA SER A 293 -0.54 12.56 -3.02
C SER A 293 -0.52 13.98 -3.58
N GLN A 294 -0.27 14.14 -4.88
CA GLN A 294 -0.31 15.44 -5.54
C GLN A 294 -1.69 16.09 -5.44
N ARG A 295 -2.77 15.35 -5.75
CA ARG A 295 -4.14 15.88 -5.64
C ARG A 295 -4.49 16.27 -4.22
N VAL A 296 -4.19 15.40 -3.25
CA VAL A 296 -4.47 15.69 -1.83
C VAL A 296 -3.73 16.95 -1.37
N ALA A 297 -2.47 17.13 -1.79
CA ALA A 297 -1.67 18.30 -1.42
C ALA A 297 -2.10 19.59 -2.13
N VAL A 298 -2.53 19.53 -3.40
CA VAL A 298 -2.80 20.71 -4.23
C VAL A 298 -4.26 21.13 -4.18
N ASP A 299 -5.20 20.19 -4.31
CA ASP A 299 -6.60 20.50 -4.60
C ASP A 299 -7.45 20.72 -3.34
N TYR A 300 -6.93 20.37 -2.17
CA TYR A 300 -7.68 20.38 -0.91
C TYR A 300 -7.06 21.30 0.14
N GLU A 301 -7.94 21.96 0.89
CA GLU A 301 -7.61 22.82 2.02
C GLU A 301 -8.80 22.83 3.00
N SER A 302 -8.52 22.86 4.31
CA SER A 302 -9.59 22.84 5.31
C SER A 302 -10.26 24.22 5.40
N CYS A 303 -11.59 24.23 5.49
CA CYS A 303 -12.37 25.46 5.61
C CYS A 303 -13.25 25.41 6.86
N THR A 304 -12.67 25.75 8.01
CA THR A 304 -13.38 25.88 9.29
C THR A 304 -13.16 27.30 9.85
N PRO A 305 -13.85 28.32 9.31
CA PRO A 305 -13.57 29.72 9.63
C PRO A 305 -13.81 30.05 11.11
N ASP A 306 -14.72 29.37 11.80
CA ASP A 306 -15.00 29.65 13.21
C ASP A 306 -14.10 28.89 14.22
N THR A 307 -13.21 28.02 13.71
CA THR A 307 -12.11 27.39 14.45
C THR A 307 -10.77 27.71 13.76
N PRO A 308 -10.14 28.86 14.07
CA PRO A 308 -8.96 29.36 13.37
C PRO A 308 -7.78 28.39 13.33
N GLU A 309 -7.60 27.59 14.39
CA GLU A 309 -6.53 26.57 14.48
C GLU A 309 -6.71 25.45 13.45
N MET A 310 -7.95 25.17 13.05
CA MET A 310 -8.32 24.11 12.11
C MET A 310 -8.55 24.62 10.69
N HIS A 311 -8.46 25.94 10.46
CA HIS A 311 -8.65 26.58 9.16
C HIS A 311 -7.37 26.54 8.32
N GLN A 312 -7.51 26.45 6.99
CA GLN A 312 -6.41 26.49 6.01
C GLN A 312 -5.32 25.43 6.19
N GLN A 313 -5.68 24.28 6.75
CA GLN A 313 -4.78 23.17 6.97
C GLN A 313 -4.68 22.31 5.71
N LYS A 314 -3.52 21.67 5.55
CA LYS A 314 -3.17 20.77 4.44
C LYS A 314 -3.12 19.32 4.93
N GLN A 315 -2.95 18.42 3.98
CA GLN A 315 -2.78 17.00 4.22
C GLN A 315 -1.90 16.40 3.12
N ILE A 316 -1.12 15.37 3.48
CA ILE A 316 -0.44 14.54 2.49
C ILE A 316 -0.50 13.06 2.91
N PRO A 317 -0.81 12.13 1.99
CA PRO A 317 -0.77 10.70 2.27
C PRO A 317 0.66 10.19 2.53
N CYS A 318 0.78 9.12 3.31
CA CYS A 318 2.04 8.44 3.57
C CYS A 318 2.02 7.05 2.93
N ILE A 319 2.95 6.79 2.00
CA ILE A 319 3.02 5.53 1.25
C ILE A 319 4.26 4.77 1.70
N THR A 320 4.08 3.57 2.23
CA THR A 320 5.15 2.66 2.62
C THR A 320 5.09 1.43 1.71
N THR A 321 6.18 1.16 0.99
CA THR A 321 6.24 0.06 0.03
C THR A 321 7.41 -0.88 0.32
N MET A 322 7.09 -2.17 0.29
CA MET A 322 8.01 -3.30 0.31
C MET A 322 7.80 -4.16 -0.96
N LEU A 323 7.19 -3.57 -2.00
CA LEU A 323 7.03 -4.22 -3.30
C LEU A 323 8.41 -4.46 -3.92
N THR A 324 8.57 -5.65 -4.48
CA THR A 324 9.83 -6.09 -5.11
C THR A 324 9.79 -5.97 -6.64
N ARG A 325 8.63 -5.62 -7.21
CA ARG A 325 8.37 -5.54 -8.66
C ARG A 325 7.38 -4.43 -8.95
N ILE A 326 7.29 -4.04 -10.22
CA ILE A 326 6.29 -3.08 -10.68
C ILE A 326 4.90 -3.74 -10.65
N LEU A 327 3.94 -3.09 -10.00
CA LEU A 327 2.55 -3.52 -9.93
C LEU A 327 1.70 -2.65 -10.87
N ARG A 328 1.12 -3.27 -11.90
CA ARG A 328 0.15 -2.63 -12.81
C ARG A 328 -1.08 -3.53 -12.94
N PHE A 329 -2.28 -2.97 -12.82
CA PHE A 329 -3.52 -3.73 -13.01
C PHE A 329 -3.85 -3.86 -14.51
N SER A 330 -3.26 -4.85 -15.17
CA SER A 330 -3.56 -5.15 -16.59
C SER A 330 -4.96 -5.76 -16.76
N ASP A 331 -5.60 -5.53 -17.90
CA ASP A 331 -6.91 -6.10 -18.21
C ASP A 331 -6.93 -7.64 -18.08
N LYS A 332 -7.99 -8.17 -17.47
CA LYS A 332 -8.30 -9.58 -17.53
C LYS A 332 -8.93 -9.86 -18.89
N ASN A 333 -8.18 -10.51 -19.79
CA ASN A 333 -8.77 -10.97 -21.05
C ASN A 333 -9.94 -11.90 -20.73
N PRO A 334 -11.17 -11.63 -21.21
CA PRO A 334 -12.22 -12.63 -21.14
C PRO A 334 -11.78 -13.80 -22.02
N LEU A 335 -11.46 -14.93 -21.39
CA LEU A 335 -11.28 -16.19 -22.10
C LEU A 335 -12.60 -16.51 -22.83
N SER A 336 -12.58 -16.31 -24.14
CA SER A 336 -13.46 -16.93 -25.15
C SER A 336 -14.90 -17.21 -24.71
N SER A 337 -15.81 -16.27 -24.95
CA SER A 337 -17.15 -16.66 -25.40
C SER A 337 -16.98 -17.36 -26.75
N VAL A 338 -16.69 -18.66 -26.73
CA VAL A 338 -16.79 -19.51 -27.91
C VAL A 338 -18.22 -19.38 -28.40
N VAL A 339 -18.38 -18.66 -29.50
CA VAL A 339 -19.58 -18.69 -30.34
C VAL A 339 -19.81 -20.17 -30.65
N ARG A 340 -20.81 -20.78 -30.00
CA ARG A 340 -21.38 -22.03 -30.50
C ARG A 340 -22.26 -21.61 -31.67
N VAL A 341 -21.82 -22.02 -32.86
CA VAL A 341 -22.43 -21.86 -34.19
C VAL A 341 -23.90 -22.28 -34.17
#